data_AF-A0A328F6J7-F1
#
_entry.id   AF-A0A328F6J7-F1
#
_cell.length_a   1.000
_cell.length_b   1.000
_cell.length_c   1.000
_cell.angle_alpha   90.00
_cell.angle_beta   90.00
_cell.angle_gamma   90.00
#
_symmetry.space_group_name_H-M   'P 1'
#
loop_
_entity.id
_entity.type
_entity.pdbx_description
1 polymer ?
#
loop_
_entity_poly.entity_id
_entity_poly.type
_entity_poly.pdbx_seq_one_letter_code
_entity_poly.pdbx_strand_id
1 'polypeptide(L)'
;MSIENDVLELEEILTELESARETIDDLSLVSFTLEKDTYWDCLDLNLSIWGGDPERGCPIFETPVDAEVLLHEDKRVEGLSIHKISALFDEALLETIRAKGIPVFFNQGDKTEVRIDLSDPGNEVLLPMIR
;
A
#
# COMPACT_ATOMS: atom_id res chain seq x y z
N MET A 1 6.26 4.56 -12.74
CA MET A 1 5.76 5.85 -12.25
C MET A 1 5.87 5.76 -10.74
N SER A 2 6.53 6.68 -10.04
CA SER A 2 6.54 6.71 -8.57
C SER A 2 5.39 7.61 -8.11
N ILE A 3 4.67 7.22 -7.06
CA ILE A 3 3.73 8.13 -6.39
C ILE A 3 4.57 9.11 -5.56
N GLU A 4 5.11 10.15 -6.22
CA GLU A 4 5.87 11.20 -5.52
C GLU A 4 4.93 12.26 -4.89
N ASN A 5 3.70 12.41 -5.39
CA ASN A 5 2.62 13.25 -4.83
C ASN A 5 1.23 12.96 -5.44
N ASP A 6 1.10 11.92 -6.28
CA ASP A 6 -0.12 11.65 -7.04
C ASP A 6 -1.01 10.70 -6.26
N VAL A 7 -2.18 11.21 -5.87
CA VAL A 7 -3.22 10.41 -5.23
C VAL A 7 -3.70 9.36 -6.23
N LEU A 8 -3.67 8.09 -5.85
CA LEU A 8 -4.15 6.98 -6.66
C LEU A 8 -5.67 7.04 -6.78
N GLU A 9 -6.14 7.28 -8.00
CA GLU A 9 -7.56 7.47 -8.29
C GLU A 9 -8.28 6.13 -8.52
N LEU A 10 -9.57 6.07 -8.17
CA LEU A 10 -10.40 4.89 -8.44
C LEU A 10 -10.43 4.54 -9.94
N GLU A 11 -10.43 5.55 -10.83
CA GLU A 11 -10.49 5.34 -12.29
C GLU A 11 -9.27 4.59 -12.82
N GLU A 12 -8.09 4.81 -12.25
CA GLU A 12 -6.87 4.07 -12.61
C GLU A 12 -7.03 2.59 -12.29
N ILE A 13 -7.53 2.27 -11.09
CA ILE A 13 -7.75 0.89 -10.66
C ILE A 13 -8.83 0.20 -11.48
N LEU A 14 -9.90 0.90 -11.85
CA LEU A 14 -10.92 0.37 -12.74
C LEU A 14 -10.36 0.03 -14.12
N THR A 15 -9.42 0.83 -14.63
CA THR A 15 -8.76 0.57 -15.92
C THR A 15 -7.88 -0.68 -15.88
N GLU A 16 -7.14 -0.88 -14.80
CA GLU A 16 -6.32 -2.09 -14.60
C GLU A 16 -7.19 -3.34 -14.43
N LEU A 17 -8.28 -3.25 -13.66
CA LEU A 17 -9.27 -4.32 -13.52
C LEU A 17 -9.85 -4.71 -14.88
N GLU A 18 -10.29 -3.74 -15.69
CA GLU A 18 -10.84 -4.02 -17.02
C GLU A 18 -9.81 -4.73 -17.92
N SER A 19 -8.55 -4.31 -17.85
CA SER A 19 -7.44 -4.93 -18.58
C SER A 19 -7.21 -6.39 -18.16
N ALA A 20 -7.42 -6.70 -16.88
CA ALA A 20 -7.39 -8.06 -16.33
C ALA A 20 -8.68 -8.88 -16.61
N ARG A 21 -9.71 -8.26 -17.20
CA ARG A 21 -11.08 -8.81 -17.35
C ARG A 21 -11.79 -9.07 -16.02
N GLU A 22 -11.49 -8.22 -15.05
CA GLU A 22 -12.06 -8.20 -13.71
C GLU A 22 -12.90 -6.93 -13.52
N THR A 23 -13.63 -6.88 -12.42
CA THR A 23 -14.49 -5.76 -12.05
C THR A 23 -14.14 -5.28 -10.65
N ILE A 24 -14.71 -4.15 -10.22
CA ILE A 24 -14.51 -3.66 -8.85
C ILE A 24 -15.02 -4.63 -7.78
N ASP A 25 -15.88 -5.59 -8.15
CA ASP A 25 -16.33 -6.69 -7.28
C ASP A 25 -15.26 -7.75 -7.04
N ASP A 26 -14.25 -7.81 -7.90
CA ASP A 26 -13.14 -8.73 -7.78
C ASP A 26 -11.99 -8.17 -6.94
N LEU A 27 -11.96 -6.86 -6.67
CA LEU A 27 -10.96 -6.24 -5.79
C LEU A 27 -10.89 -6.99 -4.45
N SER A 28 -9.71 -7.47 -4.06
CA SER A 28 -9.59 -8.46 -2.98
C SER A 28 -8.51 -8.14 -1.94
N LEU A 29 -7.48 -7.39 -2.30
CA LEU A 29 -6.38 -7.08 -1.39
C LEU A 29 -5.63 -5.81 -1.82
N VAL A 30 -5.25 -5.01 -0.83
CA VAL A 30 -4.25 -3.95 -0.97
C VAL A 30 -3.08 -4.29 -0.06
N SER A 31 -1.85 -4.27 -0.59
CA SER A 31 -0.65 -4.59 0.18
C SER A 31 0.44 -3.56 -0.05
N PHE A 32 1.09 -3.17 1.04
CA PHE A 32 2.32 -2.39 1.05
C PHE A 32 3.46 -3.31 1.44
N THR A 33 4.45 -3.47 0.58
CA THR A 33 5.60 -4.36 0.83
C THR A 33 6.86 -3.53 0.92
N LEU A 34 7.52 -3.61 2.07
CA LEU A 34 8.82 -3.02 2.28
C LEU A 34 9.90 -4.02 1.88
N GLU A 35 10.67 -3.66 0.86
CA GLU A 35 11.79 -4.46 0.38
C GLU A 35 13.10 -3.75 0.73
N LYS A 36 14.02 -4.50 1.36
CA LYS A 36 15.36 -3.98 1.63
C LYS A 36 16.20 -4.12 0.36
N ASP A 37 16.59 -3.00 -0.25
CA ASP A 37 17.61 -3.03 -1.29
C ASP A 37 19.00 -3.16 -0.63
N THR A 38 19.53 -4.38 -0.71
CA THR A 38 20.86 -4.71 -0.17
C THR A 38 22.03 -4.04 -0.90
N TYR A 39 21.83 -3.50 -2.11
CA TYR A 39 22.88 -2.85 -2.89
C TYR A 39 23.03 -1.37 -2.55
N TRP A 40 21.93 -0.68 -2.22
CA TRP A 40 21.93 0.76 -1.93
C TRP A 40 21.67 1.10 -0.46
N ASP A 41 21.40 0.10 0.38
CA ASP A 41 21.01 0.23 1.79
C ASP A 41 19.80 1.18 1.97
N CYS A 42 18.90 1.15 0.99
CA CYS A 42 17.62 1.86 1.02
C CYS A 42 16.47 0.88 1.25
N LEU A 43 15.35 1.45 1.70
CA LEU A 43 14.07 0.75 1.82
C LEU A 43 13.18 1.17 0.66
N ASP A 44 12.87 0.23 -0.21
CA ASP A 44 11.89 0.44 -1.27
C ASP A 44 10.53 -0.01 -0.76
N LEU A 45 9.51 0.84 -0.92
CA LEU A 45 8.15 0.49 -0.57
C LEU A 45 7.35 0.33 -1.86
N ASN A 46 6.71 -0.83 -2.03
CA ASN A 46 5.81 -1.08 -3.16
C ASN A 46 4.36 -1.15 -2.67
N LEU A 47 3.47 -0.47 -3.38
CA LEU A 47 2.03 -0.64 -3.26
C LEU A 47 1.58 -1.61 -4.35
N SER A 48 0.92 -2.69 -3.95
CA SER A 48 0.30 -3.65 -4.85
C SER A 48 -1.20 -3.79 -4.54
N ILE A 49 -2.02 -3.78 -5.59
CA ILE A 49 -3.47 -3.98 -5.51
C ILE A 49 -3.81 -5.23 -6.31
N TRP A 50 -4.70 -6.05 -5.75
CA TRP A 50 -5.08 -7.33 -6.29
C TRP A 50 -6.57 -7.39 -6.55
N GLY A 51 -6.94 -7.97 -7.68
CA GLY A 51 -8.27 -8.50 -7.92
C GLY A 51 -8.24 -10.04 -7.96
N GLY A 52 -9.39 -10.66 -7.71
CA GLY A 52 -9.54 -12.10 -7.63
C GLY A 52 -8.81 -12.73 -6.43
N ASP A 53 -8.20 -13.89 -6.63
CA ASP A 53 -7.50 -14.66 -5.59
C ASP A 53 -5.99 -14.30 -5.57
N PRO A 54 -5.49 -13.62 -4.51
CA PRO A 54 -4.08 -13.22 -4.44
C PRO A 54 -3.09 -14.39 -4.46
N GLU A 55 -3.51 -15.61 -4.10
CA GLU A 55 -2.63 -16.78 -4.11
C GLU A 55 -2.34 -17.32 -5.53
N ARG A 56 -3.08 -16.85 -6.54
CA ARG A 56 -3.09 -17.45 -7.89
C ARG A 56 -2.49 -16.61 -8.99
N GLY A 57 -2.08 -15.37 -8.70
CA GLY A 57 -1.78 -14.39 -9.75
C GLY A 57 -0.64 -13.43 -9.43
N CYS A 58 -0.57 -12.38 -10.25
CA CYS A 58 0.17 -11.16 -9.99
C CYS A 58 -0.83 -10.06 -9.60
N PRO A 59 -0.38 -8.99 -8.92
CA PRO A 59 -1.23 -7.83 -8.68
C PRO A 59 -1.72 -7.24 -10.00
N ILE A 60 -2.93 -6.68 -9.99
CA ILE A 60 -3.49 -5.97 -11.14
C ILE A 60 -2.83 -4.59 -11.29
N PHE A 61 -2.34 -4.04 -10.18
CA PHE A 61 -1.65 -2.76 -10.14
C PHE A 61 -0.51 -2.85 -9.15
N GLU A 62 0.68 -2.38 -9.54
CA GLU A 62 1.86 -2.33 -8.70
C GLU A 62 2.66 -1.07 -9.02
N THR A 63 3.02 -0.33 -7.97
CA THR A 63 3.76 0.91 -8.12
C THR A 63 4.70 1.15 -6.93
N PRO A 64 5.92 1.68 -7.17
CA PRO A 64 6.79 2.12 -6.09
C PRO A 64 6.22 3.38 -5.42
N VAL A 65 6.35 3.42 -4.11
CA VAL A 65 5.96 4.52 -3.24
C VAL A 65 7.20 5.04 -2.52
N ASP A 66 7.37 6.36 -2.49
CA ASP A 66 8.47 6.96 -1.76
C ASP A 66 8.24 6.80 -0.25
N ALA A 67 8.99 5.88 0.37
CA ALA A 67 8.90 5.62 1.79
C ALA A 67 9.25 6.87 2.62
N GLU A 68 10.17 7.73 2.16
CA GLU A 68 10.59 8.92 2.90
C GLU A 68 9.44 9.90 3.10
N VAL A 69 8.56 10.04 2.10
CA VAL A 69 7.36 10.88 2.19
C VAL A 69 6.43 10.38 3.30
N LEU A 70 6.33 9.06 3.47
CA LEU A 70 5.46 8.41 4.44
C LEU A 70 6.07 8.33 5.85
N LEU A 71 7.39 8.48 5.99
CA LEU A 71 8.07 8.42 7.26
C LEU A 71 7.57 9.50 8.23
N HIS A 72 7.58 9.15 9.51
CA HIS A 72 7.37 10.08 10.59
C HIS A 72 8.61 10.96 10.79
N GLU A 73 8.41 12.26 11.04
CA GLU A 73 9.50 13.24 11.14
C GLU A 73 10.31 13.14 12.46
N ASP A 74 9.80 12.43 13.47
CA ASP A 74 10.52 12.24 14.74
C ASP A 74 11.68 11.26 14.59
N LYS A 75 12.89 11.83 14.54
CA LYS A 75 14.18 11.11 14.44
C LYS A 75 14.44 10.06 15.53
N ARG A 76 13.61 9.96 16.57
CA ARG A 76 13.75 8.94 17.62
C ARG A 76 13.03 7.63 17.27
N VAL A 77 12.07 7.66 16.38
CA VAL A 77 11.24 6.52 15.99
C VAL A 77 11.03 6.57 14.48
N GLU A 78 11.69 5.68 13.76
CA GLU A 78 11.44 5.50 12.33
C GLU A 78 10.22 4.60 12.15
N GLY A 79 9.16 5.15 11.56
CA GLY A 79 7.89 4.49 11.31
C GLY A 79 7.15 5.12 10.14
N LEU A 80 6.28 4.36 9.49
CA LEU A 80 5.42 4.84 8.43
C LEU A 80 4.11 5.35 9.01
N SER A 81 3.76 6.60 8.70
CA SER A 81 2.51 7.20 9.11
C SER A 81 1.35 6.61 8.32
N ILE A 82 0.42 5.96 9.02
CA ILE A 82 -0.74 5.33 8.37
C ILE A 82 -1.71 6.39 7.84
N HIS A 83 -1.75 7.58 8.45
CA HIS A 83 -2.46 8.73 7.90
C HIS A 83 -1.93 9.13 6.51
N LYS A 84 -0.60 9.15 6.34
CA LYS A 84 0.00 9.44 5.03
C LYS A 84 -0.23 8.30 4.03
N ILE A 85 -0.21 7.05 4.48
CA ILE A 85 -0.60 5.89 3.66
C ILE A 85 -2.03 6.04 3.15
N SER A 86 -2.96 6.42 4.02
CA SER A 86 -4.37 6.63 3.64
C SER A 86 -4.51 7.75 2.60
N ALA A 87 -3.66 8.77 2.68
CA ALA A 87 -3.65 9.89 1.73
C ALA A 87 -3.10 9.53 0.34
N LEU A 88 -2.56 8.33 0.14
CA LEU A 88 -2.17 7.83 -1.18
C LEU A 88 -3.37 7.46 -2.06
N PHE A 89 -4.57 7.31 -1.48
CA PHE A 89 -5.77 6.90 -2.18
C PHE A 89 -6.76 8.07 -2.25
N ASP A 90 -7.46 8.22 -3.37
CA ASP A 90 -8.56 9.17 -3.45
C ASP A 90 -9.74 8.72 -2.55
N GLU A 91 -10.64 9.64 -2.23
CA GLU A 91 -11.75 9.31 -1.33
C GLU A 91 -12.67 8.23 -1.91
N ALA A 92 -12.87 8.22 -3.23
CA ALA A 92 -13.74 7.23 -3.88
C ALA A 92 -13.18 5.80 -3.78
N LEU A 93 -11.87 5.63 -3.94
CA LEU A 93 -11.17 4.38 -3.75
C LEU A 93 -11.15 3.98 -2.28
N LEU A 94 -10.90 4.92 -1.35
CA LEU A 94 -11.00 4.66 0.09
C LEU A 94 -12.39 4.18 0.49
N GLU A 95 -13.45 4.86 0.05
CA GLU A 95 -14.83 4.46 0.30
C GLU A 95 -15.11 3.06 -0.26
N THR A 96 -14.60 2.75 -1.46
CA THR A 96 -14.76 1.44 -2.08
C THR A 96 -14.07 0.34 -1.27
N ILE A 97 -12.81 0.55 -0.88
CA ILE A 97 -12.03 -0.37 -0.03
C ILE A 97 -12.75 -0.61 1.30
N ARG A 98 -13.23 0.46 1.95
CA ARG A 98 -13.95 0.39 3.24
C ARG A 98 -15.30 -0.32 3.10
N ALA A 99 -16.12 0.06 2.12
CA ALA A 99 -17.46 -0.48 1.94
C ALA A 99 -17.47 -1.98 1.63
N LYS A 100 -16.46 -2.44 0.88
CA LYS A 100 -16.26 -3.85 0.56
C LYS A 100 -15.50 -4.62 1.64
N GLY A 101 -14.91 -3.92 2.61
CA GLY A 101 -14.09 -4.53 3.65
C GLY A 101 -12.81 -5.14 3.10
N ILE A 102 -12.25 -4.55 2.05
CA ILE A 102 -11.03 -5.05 1.41
C ILE A 102 -9.89 -4.97 2.43
N PRO A 103 -9.18 -6.09 2.69
CA PRO A 103 -8.05 -6.07 3.61
C PRO A 103 -6.92 -5.22 3.04
N VAL A 104 -6.31 -4.43 3.93
CA VAL A 104 -5.11 -3.65 3.65
C VAL A 104 -4.01 -4.12 4.58
N PHE A 105 -2.88 -4.53 4.03
CA PHE A 105 -1.76 -5.05 4.80
C PHE A 105 -0.48 -4.29 4.52
N PHE A 106 0.38 -4.25 5.53
CA PHE A 106 1.76 -3.82 5.43
C PHE A 106 2.67 -5.00 5.78
N ASN A 107 3.61 -5.32 4.90
CA ASN A 107 4.55 -6.42 5.06
C ASN A 107 5.97 -5.88 5.18
N GLN A 108 6.65 -6.22 6.28
CA GLN A 108 7.99 -5.75 6.62
C GLN A 108 9.14 -6.54 5.95
N GLY A 109 8.85 -7.31 4.90
CA GLY A 109 9.85 -8.10 4.18
C GLY A 109 10.43 -9.29 4.97
N ASP A 110 10.29 -9.29 6.30
CA ASP A 110 10.80 -10.31 7.23
C ASP A 110 9.72 -11.26 7.80
N LYS A 111 8.52 -11.23 7.20
CA LYS A 111 7.28 -11.99 7.53
C LYS A 111 6.37 -11.34 8.57
N THR A 112 6.67 -10.14 9.04
CA THR A 112 5.71 -9.41 9.87
C THR A 112 4.67 -8.74 8.97
N GLU A 113 3.44 -9.26 9.02
CA GLU A 113 2.28 -8.67 8.36
C GLU A 113 1.45 -7.90 9.40
N VAL A 114 1.19 -6.63 9.11
CA VAL A 114 0.38 -5.74 9.92
C VAL A 114 -0.85 -5.34 9.11
N ARG A 115 -2.04 -5.63 9.65
CA ARG A 115 -3.28 -5.13 9.03
C ARG A 115 -3.45 -3.65 9.33
N ILE A 116 -3.72 -2.87 8.30
CA ILE A 116 -4.05 -1.45 8.38
C ILE A 116 -5.59 -1.32 8.35
N ASP A 117 -6.13 -0.57 9.30
CA ASP A 117 -7.53 -0.14 9.25
C ASP A 117 -7.61 1.24 8.60
N LEU A 118 -8.05 1.34 7.35
CA LEU A 118 -8.20 2.64 6.68
C LEU A 118 -9.41 3.46 7.17
N SER A 119 -10.27 2.89 8.01
CA SER A 119 -11.40 3.62 8.65
C SER A 119 -10.94 4.35 9.90
N ASP A 120 -9.97 3.77 10.61
CA ASP A 120 -9.26 4.37 11.73
C ASP A 120 -7.77 4.12 11.55
N PRO A 121 -7.09 4.94 10.72
CA PRO A 121 -5.70 4.72 10.34
C PRO A 121 -4.74 4.63 11.54
N GLY A 122 -5.12 5.00 12.76
CA GLY A 122 -4.21 4.93 13.90
C GLY A 122 -2.98 5.81 13.67
N ASN A 123 -1.87 5.50 14.36
CA ASN A 123 -0.70 6.38 14.35
C ASN A 123 0.35 5.97 13.29
N GLU A 124 1.04 4.85 13.51
CA GLU A 124 2.20 4.46 12.68
C GLU A 124 2.50 2.96 12.72
N VAL A 125 3.20 2.49 11.68
CA VAL A 125 3.85 1.18 11.65
C VAL A 125 5.36 1.37 11.84
N LEU A 126 5.91 0.84 12.93
CA LEU A 126 7.34 0.96 13.24
C LEU A 126 8.18 0.18 12.23
N LEU A 127 9.19 0.82 11.64
CA LEU A 127 10.12 0.14 10.77
C LEU A 127 11.18 -0.61 11.59
N PRO A 128 11.65 -1.77 11.12
CA PRO A 128 12.82 -2.40 11.72
C PRO A 128 14.00 -1.43 11.56
N MET A 129 14.54 -0.94 12.68
CA MET A 129 15.71 -0.05 12.63
C MET A 129 16.83 -0.74 11.86
N ILE A 130 17.18 -0.20 10.69
CA ILE A 130 18.34 -0.66 9.95
C ILE A 130 19.56 -0.22 10.77
N ARG A 131 20.33 -1.20 11.25
CA ARG A 131 21.62 -0.99 11.91
C ARG A 131 22.75 -1.40 11.00
#